data_AF-A0A2X4NSL8-F1
#
_entry.id   AF-A0A2X4NSL8-F1
#
_cell.length_a   1.000
_cell.length_b   1.000
_cell.length_c   1.000
_cell.angle_alpha   90.00
_cell.angle_beta   90.00
_cell.angle_gamma   90.00
#
_symmetry.space_group_name_H-M   'P 1'
#
loop_
_entity.id
_entity.type
_entity.pdbx_description
1 polymer ?
#
loop_
_entity_poly.entity_id
_entity_poly.type
_entity_poly.pdbx_seq_one_letter_code
_entity_poly.pdbx_strand_id
1 'polypeptide(L)'
;MTRTALCLLLLPFCTLADDAELWLVELEHNDGVRLQFQGAELELGSAELHGVAQPDGLVPGMHLAILSRYGVAETIRVLDGAPDPALGASWRRAEDRLLTHNQQALLLQDLGVLVFDADTRWINGSAADLQPGRRLVLSRDEEGRLTDILIPDPEDPLDAEE
;
A
#
# COMPACT_ATOMS: atom_id res chain seq x y z
N MET A 1 7.95 11.09 -61.18
CA MET A 1 7.61 10.20 -60.05
C MET A 1 8.43 10.66 -58.84
N THR A 2 7.84 11.47 -57.96
CA THR A 2 8.48 11.98 -56.74
C THR A 2 7.98 11.17 -55.55
N ARG A 3 8.91 10.50 -54.85
CA ARG A 3 8.62 9.58 -53.75
C ARG A 3 8.70 10.35 -52.44
N THR A 4 7.57 10.76 -51.90
CA THR A 4 7.48 11.41 -50.59
C THR A 4 7.69 10.36 -49.51
N ALA A 5 8.84 10.39 -48.84
CA ALA A 5 9.11 9.54 -47.68
C ALA A 5 8.48 10.19 -46.44
N LEU A 6 7.39 9.59 -45.95
CA LEU A 6 6.76 9.97 -44.69
C LEU A 6 7.53 9.29 -43.56
N CYS A 7 8.45 10.01 -42.92
CA CYS A 7 9.08 9.56 -41.68
C CYS A 7 8.07 9.67 -40.54
N LEU A 8 7.41 8.56 -40.19
CA LEU A 8 6.64 8.44 -38.96
C LEU A 8 7.60 8.42 -37.76
N LEU A 9 7.50 9.46 -36.95
CA LEU A 9 8.18 9.59 -35.66
C LEU A 9 7.75 8.43 -34.75
N LEU A 10 8.71 7.54 -34.46
CA LEU A 10 8.62 6.56 -33.39
C LEU A 10 8.62 7.32 -32.06
N LEU A 11 7.44 7.69 -31.58
CA LEU A 11 7.26 8.06 -30.18
C LEU A 11 7.62 6.82 -29.35
N PRO A 12 8.52 6.91 -28.36
CA PRO A 12 8.69 5.84 -27.42
C PRO A 12 7.37 5.75 -26.66
N PHE A 13 6.59 4.71 -26.94
CA PHE A 13 5.54 4.30 -26.04
C PHE A 13 6.27 3.94 -24.74
N CYS A 14 6.26 4.85 -23.78
CA CYS A 14 6.54 4.50 -22.39
C CYS A 14 5.50 3.44 -22.06
N THR A 15 5.92 2.18 -22.05
CA THR A 15 5.19 1.10 -21.42
C THR A 15 5.24 1.40 -19.92
N LEU A 16 4.39 2.32 -19.45
CA LEU A 16 4.02 2.30 -18.04
C LEU A 16 3.46 0.90 -17.82
N ALA A 17 4.09 0.14 -16.95
CA ALA A 17 3.62 -1.18 -16.60
C ALA A 17 2.18 -1.01 -16.10
N ASP A 18 1.22 -1.40 -16.94
CA ASP A 18 -0.21 -1.37 -16.69
C ASP A 18 -0.55 -2.58 -15.81
N ASP A 19 0.12 -2.70 -14.67
CA ASP A 19 -0.10 -3.82 -13.76
C ASP A 19 -0.88 -3.36 -12.53
N ALA A 20 -1.76 -4.22 -12.05
CA ALA A 20 -2.55 -3.90 -10.87
C ALA A 20 -1.63 -3.86 -9.65
N GLU A 21 -1.81 -2.85 -8.81
CA GLU A 21 -1.08 -2.71 -7.56
C GLU A 21 -1.88 -3.34 -6.42
N LEU A 22 -1.30 -4.33 -5.75
CA LEU A 22 -1.88 -4.91 -4.55
C LEU A 22 -1.51 -4.08 -3.31
N TRP A 23 -2.53 -3.66 -2.57
CA TRP A 23 -2.42 -2.94 -1.30
C TRP A 23 -2.96 -3.80 -0.16
N LEU A 24 -2.21 -3.94 0.93
CA LEU A 24 -2.57 -4.69 2.13
C LEU A 24 -2.61 -3.74 3.33
N VAL A 25 -3.74 -3.04 3.53
CA VAL A 25 -3.78 -1.83 4.36
C VAL A 25 -4.96 -1.83 5.33
N GLU A 26 -4.83 -1.13 6.45
CA GLU A 26 -5.96 -0.85 7.34
C GLU A 26 -6.68 0.42 6.89
N LEU A 27 -8.00 0.34 6.71
CA LEU A 27 -8.83 1.47 6.32
C LEU A 27 -8.90 2.49 7.45
N GLU A 28 -8.53 3.73 7.19
CA GLU A 28 -8.61 4.84 8.15
C GLU A 28 -9.93 5.58 8.02
N HIS A 29 -10.35 5.87 6.78
CA HIS A 29 -11.61 6.54 6.51
C HIS A 29 -12.21 6.15 5.16
N ASN A 30 -13.54 6.19 5.07
CA ASN A 30 -14.29 5.96 3.84
C ASN A 30 -15.43 6.98 3.77
N ASP A 31 -15.41 7.85 2.78
CA ASP A 31 -16.44 8.88 2.55
C ASP A 31 -17.47 8.47 1.48
N GLY A 32 -17.40 7.23 0.98
CA GLY A 32 -18.24 6.71 -0.10
C GLY A 32 -17.72 7.02 -1.51
N VAL A 33 -16.64 7.79 -1.63
CA VAL A 33 -15.97 8.11 -2.91
C VAL A 33 -14.48 7.75 -2.84
N ARG A 34 -13.84 8.03 -1.71
CA ARG A 34 -12.42 7.80 -1.44
C ARG A 34 -12.24 6.93 -0.21
N LEU A 35 -11.26 6.05 -0.30
CA LEU A 35 -10.73 5.26 0.79
C LEU A 35 -9.41 5.90 1.22
N GLN A 36 -9.30 6.23 2.50
CA GLN A 36 -8.13 6.83 3.09
C GLN A 36 -7.41 5.81 3.96
N PHE A 37 -6.09 5.84 3.87
CA PHE A 37 -5.17 4.98 4.60
C PHE A 37 -4.04 5.86 5.13
N GLN A 38 -3.25 5.32 6.04
CA GLN A 38 -2.09 6.00 6.61
C GLN A 38 -1.16 6.53 5.52
N GLY A 39 -1.20 7.85 5.28
CA GLY A 39 -0.39 8.56 4.28
C GLY A 39 -0.74 8.29 2.80
N ALA A 40 -1.91 7.74 2.48
CA ALA A 40 -2.33 7.46 1.10
C ALA A 40 -3.86 7.44 0.92
N GLU A 41 -4.32 7.57 -0.33
CA GLU A 41 -5.74 7.47 -0.68
C GLU A 41 -5.92 6.68 -1.98
N LEU A 42 -7.08 6.05 -2.13
CA LEU A 42 -7.56 5.45 -3.38
C LEU A 42 -8.99 5.90 -3.65
N GLU A 43 -9.35 6.10 -4.91
CA GLU A 43 -10.75 6.25 -5.30
C GLU A 43 -11.45 4.88 -5.23
N LEU A 44 -12.63 4.83 -4.62
CA LEU A 44 -13.43 3.62 -4.49
C LEU A 44 -13.89 3.09 -5.87
N GLY A 45 -14.24 4.00 -6.79
CA GLY A 45 -14.70 3.67 -8.13
C GLY A 45 -15.92 2.73 -8.14
N SER A 46 -15.85 1.68 -8.96
CA SER A 46 -16.84 0.61 -9.05
C SER A 46 -16.26 -0.73 -8.59
N ALA A 47 -15.38 -0.71 -7.58
CA ALA A 47 -14.65 -1.89 -7.14
C ALA A 47 -15.58 -3.07 -6.83
N GLU A 48 -15.16 -4.28 -7.23
CA GLU A 48 -15.82 -5.51 -6.79
C GLU A 48 -15.52 -5.73 -5.31
N LEU A 49 -16.57 -5.93 -4.49
CA LEU A 49 -16.44 -6.08 -3.05
C LEU A 49 -16.56 -7.56 -2.63
N HIS A 50 -15.63 -8.01 -1.80
CA HIS A 50 -15.66 -9.33 -1.16
C HIS A 50 -15.56 -9.18 0.36
N GLY A 51 -16.48 -9.82 1.08
CA GLY A 51 -16.59 -9.73 2.55
C GLY A 51 -17.57 -8.66 3.03
N VAL A 52 -17.95 -7.71 2.18
CA VAL A 52 -19.04 -6.75 2.42
C VAL A 52 -19.99 -6.71 1.23
N ALA A 53 -21.24 -6.34 1.47
CA ALA A 53 -22.27 -6.29 0.42
C ALA A 53 -22.28 -4.96 -0.36
N GLN A 54 -21.90 -3.86 0.29
CA GLN A 54 -21.99 -2.49 -0.25
C GLN A 54 -20.84 -1.65 0.32
N PRO A 55 -20.43 -0.55 -0.36
CA PRO A 55 -19.31 0.29 0.08
C PRO A 55 -19.44 0.86 1.48
N ASP A 56 -20.64 1.24 1.91
CA ASP A 56 -20.91 1.76 3.26
C ASP A 56 -20.63 0.71 4.36
N GLY A 57 -20.47 -0.55 3.99
CA GLY A 57 -20.03 -1.61 4.90
C GLY A 57 -18.52 -1.62 5.17
N LEU A 58 -17.72 -0.88 4.40
CA LEU A 58 -16.29 -0.69 4.65
C LEU A 58 -16.12 0.39 5.72
N VAL A 59 -15.75 -0.03 6.94
CA VAL A 59 -15.62 0.85 8.10
C VAL A 59 -14.15 0.96 8.56
N PRO A 60 -13.77 2.07 9.20
CA PRO A 60 -12.43 2.24 9.76
C PRO A 60 -11.97 1.06 10.63
N GLY A 61 -10.69 0.71 10.54
CA GLY A 61 -10.05 -0.41 11.24
C GLY A 61 -10.11 -1.75 10.49
N MET A 62 -10.85 -1.85 9.38
CA MET A 62 -10.86 -3.04 8.54
C MET A 62 -9.52 -3.21 7.80
N HIS A 63 -8.96 -4.41 7.85
CA HIS A 63 -7.80 -4.76 7.04
C HIS A 63 -8.26 -5.22 5.67
N LEU A 64 -7.73 -4.62 4.61
CA LEU A 64 -8.18 -4.80 3.24
C LEU A 64 -7.03 -5.26 2.35
N ALA A 65 -7.33 -6.21 1.46
CA ALA A 65 -6.56 -6.45 0.25
C ALA A 65 -7.24 -5.76 -0.92
N ILE A 66 -6.57 -4.77 -1.50
CA ILE A 66 -7.11 -3.94 -2.58
C ILE A 66 -6.23 -4.13 -3.81
N LEU A 67 -6.81 -4.59 -4.91
CA LEU A 67 -6.21 -4.46 -6.22
C LEU A 67 -6.63 -3.12 -6.80
N SER A 68 -5.65 -2.27 -7.10
CA SER A 68 -5.88 -0.93 -7.62
C SER A 68 -5.12 -0.71 -8.92
N ARG A 69 -5.61 0.21 -9.72
CA ARG A 69 -4.97 0.64 -10.96
C ARG A 69 -5.17 2.13 -11.13
N TYR A 70 -4.08 2.86 -11.38
CA TYR A 70 -4.10 4.31 -11.55
C TYR A 70 -4.78 5.07 -10.38
N GLY A 71 -4.61 4.57 -9.15
CA GLY A 71 -5.21 5.17 -7.95
C GLY A 71 -6.70 4.86 -7.73
N VAL A 72 -7.29 3.97 -8.54
CA VAL A 72 -8.68 3.53 -8.40
C VAL A 72 -8.74 2.07 -8.00
N ALA A 73 -9.58 1.72 -7.03
CA ALA A 73 -9.81 0.34 -6.63
C ALA A 73 -10.59 -0.44 -7.70
N GLU A 74 -10.08 -1.61 -8.09
CA GLU A 74 -10.76 -2.56 -8.98
C GLU A 74 -11.42 -3.69 -8.17
N THR A 75 -10.76 -4.14 -7.10
CA THR A 75 -11.27 -5.19 -6.21
C THR A 75 -10.87 -4.91 -4.78
N ILE A 76 -11.80 -5.06 -3.84
CA ILE A 76 -11.57 -4.88 -2.40
C ILE A 76 -12.03 -6.15 -1.69
N ARG A 77 -11.13 -6.75 -0.90
CA ARG A 77 -11.41 -7.91 -0.08
C ARG A 77 -11.14 -7.58 1.39
N VAL A 78 -12.12 -7.82 2.25
CA VAL A 78 -11.92 -7.78 3.70
C VAL A 78 -11.10 -8.99 4.14
N LEU A 79 -10.06 -8.74 4.94
CA LEU A 79 -9.17 -9.74 5.49
C LEU A 79 -9.61 -10.11 6.91
N ASP A 80 -10.37 -11.19 7.03
CA ASP A 80 -10.83 -11.73 8.31
C ASP A 80 -9.96 -12.92 8.75
N GLY A 81 -8.72 -12.66 9.19
CA GLY A 81 -7.83 -13.69 9.74
C GLY A 81 -6.39 -13.63 9.23
N ALA A 82 -5.66 -14.74 9.38
CA ALA A 82 -4.27 -14.82 8.96
C ALA A 82 -4.14 -14.52 7.45
N PRO A 83 -3.23 -13.63 7.04
CA PRO A 83 -3.08 -13.26 5.64
C PRO A 83 -2.70 -14.48 4.81
N ASP A 84 -3.20 -14.52 3.58
CA ASP A 84 -2.75 -15.50 2.61
C ASP A 84 -1.27 -15.20 2.30
N PRO A 85 -0.33 -16.12 2.60
CA PRO A 85 1.08 -15.89 2.32
C PRO A 85 1.36 -15.70 0.82
N ALA A 86 0.45 -16.11 -0.07
CA ALA A 86 0.53 -15.80 -1.50
C ALA A 86 0.41 -14.30 -1.80
N LEU A 87 -0.27 -13.52 -0.95
CA LEU A 87 -0.40 -12.06 -1.08
C LEU A 87 0.88 -11.31 -0.66
N GLY A 88 1.74 -11.94 0.16
CA GLY A 88 2.91 -11.29 0.77
C GLY A 88 4.06 -10.95 -0.20
N ALA A 89 4.08 -11.54 -1.40
CA ALA A 89 5.20 -11.37 -2.34
C ALA A 89 5.05 -10.16 -3.29
N SER A 90 3.81 -9.79 -3.67
CA SER A 90 3.56 -8.89 -4.80
C SER A 90 2.82 -7.59 -4.45
N TRP A 91 2.76 -7.23 -3.17
CA TRP A 91 2.15 -5.97 -2.75
C TRP A 91 3.06 -4.76 -3.09
N ARG A 92 2.41 -3.63 -3.37
CA ARG A 92 3.02 -2.32 -3.58
C ARG A 92 2.95 -1.43 -2.36
N ARG A 93 1.89 -1.57 -1.56
CA ARG A 93 1.77 -0.96 -0.25
C ARG A 93 1.26 -1.98 0.76
N ALA A 94 1.83 -2.00 1.95
CA ALA A 94 1.34 -2.86 3.02
C ALA A 94 1.54 -2.25 4.41
N GLU A 95 0.65 -2.57 5.32
CA GLU A 95 0.73 -2.21 6.73
C GLU A 95 0.91 -3.47 7.57
N ASP A 96 1.84 -3.44 8.52
CA ASP A 96 2.09 -4.58 9.41
C ASP A 96 2.74 -4.15 10.74
N ARG A 97 2.73 -5.06 11.71
CA ARG A 97 3.39 -4.89 13.01
C ARG A 97 4.81 -5.44 12.97
N LEU A 98 5.75 -4.61 13.42
CA LEU A 98 7.13 -4.99 13.62
C LEU A 98 7.26 -5.97 14.78
N LEU A 99 7.82 -7.15 14.54
CA LEU A 99 8.17 -8.10 15.60
C LEU A 99 9.56 -7.80 16.17
N THR A 100 10.54 -7.61 15.28
CA THR A 100 11.92 -7.25 15.63
C THR A 100 12.63 -6.67 14.42
N HIS A 101 13.77 -6.02 14.62
CA HIS A 101 14.59 -5.50 13.53
C HIS A 101 16.08 -5.71 13.79
N ASN A 102 16.86 -5.53 12.74
CA ASN A 102 18.29 -5.28 12.81
C ASN A 102 18.65 -4.13 11.86
N GLN A 103 19.96 -3.89 11.65
CA GLN A 103 20.45 -2.75 10.86
C GLN A 103 19.99 -2.73 9.40
N GLN A 104 19.51 -3.85 8.84
CA GLN A 104 19.20 -3.98 7.41
C GLN A 104 17.91 -4.75 7.14
N ALA A 105 17.22 -5.23 8.18
CA ALA A 105 16.03 -6.04 8.01
C ALA A 105 14.99 -5.82 9.12
N LEU A 106 13.73 -5.90 8.70
CA LEU A 106 12.54 -5.90 9.55
C LEU A 106 11.95 -7.31 9.53
N LEU A 107 11.62 -7.87 10.70
CA LEU A 107 10.73 -9.01 10.80
C LEU A 107 9.35 -8.49 11.17
N LEU A 108 8.38 -8.72 10.29
CA LEU A 108 7.00 -8.30 10.44
C LEU A 108 6.11 -9.50 10.72
N GLN A 109 4.95 -9.25 11.33
CA GLN A 109 4.05 -10.30 11.81
C GLN A 109 3.53 -11.17 10.68
N ASP A 110 3.11 -10.54 9.59
CA ASP A 110 2.32 -11.14 8.52
C ASP A 110 3.06 -11.08 7.17
N LEU A 111 3.85 -10.05 6.93
CA LEU A 111 4.65 -9.85 5.71
C LEU A 111 6.02 -10.56 5.77
N GLY A 112 6.40 -11.09 6.94
CA GLY A 112 7.67 -11.79 7.14
C GLY A 112 8.88 -10.86 7.13
N VAL A 113 9.99 -11.33 6.56
CA VAL A 113 11.26 -10.59 6.58
C VAL A 113 11.37 -9.67 5.38
N LEU A 114 11.58 -8.37 5.64
CA LEU A 114 11.88 -7.36 4.62
C LEU A 114 13.28 -6.80 4.83
N VAL A 115 14.02 -6.66 3.73
CA VAL A 115 15.33 -6.01 3.72
C VAL A 115 15.16 -4.58 3.26
N PHE A 116 15.91 -3.67 3.88
CA PHE A 116 15.98 -2.26 3.51
C PHE A 116 17.43 -1.81 3.45
N ASP A 117 17.70 -0.75 2.71
CA ASP A 117 19.04 -0.23 2.50
C ASP A 117 19.09 1.29 2.71
N ALA A 118 20.21 1.90 2.35
CA ALA A 118 20.43 3.33 2.53
C ALA A 118 19.54 4.21 1.62
N ASP A 119 18.98 3.65 0.55
CA ASP A 119 18.08 4.34 -0.37
C ASP A 119 16.61 4.23 0.08
N THR A 120 16.29 3.35 1.05
CA THR A 120 14.96 3.29 1.66
C THR A 120 14.68 4.56 2.46
N ARG A 121 13.62 5.28 2.07
CA ARG A 121 13.20 6.53 2.70
C ARG A 121 12.39 6.27 3.97
N TRP A 122 12.69 7.04 5.00
CA TRP A 122 11.92 7.07 6.24
C TRP A 122 10.91 8.24 6.21
N ILE A 123 9.67 7.96 6.59
CA ILE A 123 8.59 8.95 6.69
C ILE A 123 8.09 8.99 8.13
N ASN A 124 7.96 10.19 8.69
CA ASN A 124 7.54 10.45 10.08
C ASN A 124 8.34 9.68 11.15
N GLY A 125 9.63 9.42 10.87
CA GLY A 125 10.51 8.77 11.83
C GLY A 125 11.82 8.31 11.19
N SER A 126 12.47 7.37 11.86
CA SER A 126 13.76 6.81 11.48
C SER A 126 13.94 5.40 12.02
N ALA A 127 15.05 4.74 11.65
CA ALA A 127 15.43 3.45 12.23
C ALA A 127 15.56 3.47 13.77
N ALA A 128 15.82 4.64 14.38
CA ALA A 128 15.92 4.78 15.83
C ALA A 128 14.56 4.64 16.55
N ASP A 129 13.46 4.86 15.82
CA ASP A 129 12.09 4.83 16.35
C ASP A 129 11.46 3.43 16.26
N LEU A 130 12.18 2.47 15.67
CA LEU A 130 11.73 1.08 15.55
C LEU A 130 11.67 0.38 16.91
N GLN A 131 10.46 0.01 17.31
CA GLN A 131 10.19 -0.76 18.51
C GLN A 131 9.31 -1.98 18.18
N PRO A 132 9.54 -3.15 18.81
CA PRO A 132 8.62 -4.27 18.70
C PRO A 132 7.17 -3.86 19.01
N GLY A 133 6.23 -4.37 18.22
CA GLY A 133 4.80 -4.04 18.26
C GLY A 133 4.42 -2.78 17.49
N ARG A 134 5.38 -1.95 17.06
CA ARG A 134 5.11 -0.74 16.27
C ARG A 134 4.52 -1.11 14.92
N ARG A 135 3.45 -0.41 14.55
CA ARG A 135 2.85 -0.50 13.22
C ARG A 135 3.69 0.29 12.23
N LEU A 136 3.92 -0.28 11.05
CA LEU A 136 4.68 0.32 9.97
C LEU A 136 3.85 0.25 8.70
N VAL A 137 3.98 1.28 7.86
CA VAL A 137 3.42 1.27 6.51
C VAL A 137 4.57 1.29 5.52
N LEU A 138 4.52 0.37 4.57
CA LEU A 138 5.65 -0.02 3.75
C LEU A 138 5.26 0.14 2.28
N SER A 139 6.16 0.67 1.47
CA SER A 139 5.98 0.77 0.02
C SER A 139 7.10 0.08 -0.72
N ARG A 140 6.77 -0.56 -1.85
CA ARG A 140 7.73 -1.16 -2.78
C ARG A 140 7.65 -0.50 -4.16
N ASP A 141 8.73 -0.61 -4.92
CA ASP A 141 8.73 -0.32 -6.37
C ASP A 141 8.23 -1.50 -7.21
N GLU A 142 8.24 -1.36 -8.54
CA GLU A 142 7.76 -2.38 -9.49
C GLU A 142 8.63 -3.64 -9.44
N GLU A 143 9.90 -3.49 -9.09
CA GLU A 143 10.86 -4.57 -8.88
C GLU A 143 10.72 -5.24 -7.51
N GLY A 144 9.82 -4.75 -6.65
CA GLY A 144 9.55 -5.30 -5.32
C GLY A 144 10.56 -4.88 -4.24
N ARG A 145 11.45 -3.93 -4.53
CA ARG A 145 12.37 -3.37 -3.54
C ARG A 145 11.64 -2.38 -2.65
N LEU A 146 11.95 -2.40 -1.36
CA LEU A 146 11.35 -1.49 -0.39
C LEU A 146 11.85 -0.05 -0.60
N THR A 147 10.93 0.87 -0.88
CA THR A 147 11.23 2.29 -1.14
C THR A 147 10.97 3.17 0.07
N ASP A 148 9.95 2.84 0.86
CA ASP A 148 9.49 3.69 1.96
C ASP A 148 9.14 2.87 3.20
N ILE A 149 9.52 3.40 4.36
CA ILE A 149 9.04 2.98 5.68
C ILE A 149 8.43 4.20 6.35
N LEU A 150 7.11 4.21 6.48
CA LEU A 150 6.35 5.19 7.23
C LEU A 150 6.09 4.64 8.63
N ILE A 151 6.42 5.45 9.64
CA ILE A 151 6.05 5.20 11.02
C ILE A 151 4.84 6.09 11.31
N PRO A 152 3.62 5.53 11.45
CA PRO A 152 2.46 6.33 11.79
C PRO A 152 2.73 7.06 13.09
N ASP A 153 2.36 8.33 13.14
CA ASP A 153 2.36 9.07 14.40
C ASP A 153 1.44 8.32 15.37
N PRO A 154 1.84 8.14 16.64
CA PRO A 154 0.87 7.68 17.62
C PRO A 154 -0.19 8.77 17.65
N GLU A 155 -1.43 8.49 17.22
CA GLU A 155 -2.53 9.42 17.39
C GLU A 155 -2.45 9.96 18.82
N ASP A 156 -2.39 11.29 18.96
CA ASP A 156 -2.61 11.94 20.24
C ASP A 156 -3.91 11.33 20.76
N PRO A 157 -3.94 10.76 21.98
CA PRO A 157 -5.18 10.26 22.53
C PRO A 157 -6.14 11.44 22.50
N LEU A 158 -7.13 11.39 21.59
CA LEU A 158 -8.22 12.35 21.55
C LEU A 158 -8.69 12.49 22.98
N ASP A 159 -8.54 13.70 23.51
CA ASP A 159 -8.85 14.04 24.88
C ASP A 159 -10.13 13.33 25.28
N ALA A 160 -10.02 12.43 26.25
CA ALA A 160 -11.15 11.95 27.01
C ALA A 160 -11.63 13.09 27.95
N GLU A 161 -11.94 14.25 27.38
CA GLU A 161 -12.47 15.45 28.02
C GLU A 161 -13.35 16.11 26.94
N GLU A 162 -14.68 16.21 27.03
CA GLU A 162 -15.54 16.62 28.15
C GLU A 162 -16.99 16.11 27.95
#